data_AF-A0A937AJ94-F1
#
_entry.id   AF-A0A937AJ94-F1
#
_cell.length_a   1.000
_cell.length_b   1.000
_cell.length_c   1.000
_cell.angle_alpha   90.00
_cell.angle_beta   90.00
_cell.angle_gamma   90.00
#
_symmetry.space_group_name_H-M   'P 1'
#
loop_
_entity.id
_entity.type
_entity.pdbx_description
1 polymer ?
#
loop_
_entity_poly.entity_id
_entity_poly.type
_entity_poly.pdbx_seq_one_letter_code
_entity_poly.pdbx_strand_id
1 'polypeptide(L)'
;MKKIMLLCTLALMLATAFTTDKSKPTAENMKQLLENLNGTYKDQKAVDWGQGTFGRRVFTFNKGKWTLSFVLSLDPDMKNQIFIFRTEGDYRVLDPSAKVPNAYNALFIEKKKFVTLKTADTKLAQAFGLSACGFIQNQEKDISQTGCSLWKSVTECNEDHDLLSLDKEGKLYFGLRPPDNNMCSADKRPTQLYSPVEKQ
;
A
#
# COMPACT_ATOMS: atom_id res chain seq x y z
N MET A 1 23.05 64.92 -54.91
CA MET A 1 22.76 63.50 -55.23
C MET A 1 23.81 62.61 -54.56
N LYS A 2 23.47 61.95 -53.46
CA LYS A 2 24.24 60.82 -52.91
C LYS A 2 23.29 60.01 -52.01
N LYS A 3 22.90 58.83 -52.51
CA LYS A 3 22.13 57.83 -51.78
C LYS A 3 23.08 57.16 -50.77
N ILE A 4 22.70 57.09 -49.50
CA ILE A 4 23.30 56.17 -48.54
C ILE A 4 22.18 55.34 -47.93
N MET A 5 22.18 54.08 -48.35
CA MET A 5 21.48 52.93 -47.81
C MET A 5 21.94 52.73 -46.36
N LEU A 6 21.02 52.54 -45.41
CA LEU A 6 21.36 51.95 -44.12
C LEU A 6 20.41 50.81 -43.78
N LEU A 7 21.04 49.67 -43.48
CA LEU A 7 20.52 48.33 -43.36
C LEU A 7 19.62 48.13 -42.14
N CYS A 8 18.70 47.18 -42.33
CA CYS A 8 17.98 46.43 -41.30
C CYS A 8 18.92 45.76 -40.28
N THR A 9 18.58 45.86 -39.00
CA THR A 9 18.84 44.82 -38.00
C THR A 9 17.63 44.72 -37.08
N LEU A 10 16.68 43.86 -37.45
CA LEU A 10 15.59 43.43 -36.59
C LEU A 10 16.14 42.33 -35.68
N ALA A 11 16.47 42.68 -34.44
CA ALA A 11 16.91 41.72 -33.44
C ALA A 11 15.69 40.91 -32.95
N LEU A 12 15.53 39.71 -33.52
CA LEU A 12 14.54 38.73 -33.07
C LEU A 12 15.07 38.08 -31.79
N MET A 13 14.69 38.61 -30.62
CA MET A 13 14.94 37.93 -29.35
C MET A 13 14.06 36.68 -29.27
N LEU A 14 14.64 35.53 -29.62
CA LEU A 14 14.10 34.21 -29.26
C LEU A 14 14.17 34.08 -27.73
N ALA A 15 13.06 34.41 -27.06
CA ALA A 15 12.83 34.03 -25.68
C ALA A 15 12.70 32.51 -25.62
N THR A 16 13.80 31.82 -25.35
CA THR A 16 13.77 30.41 -24.96
C THR A 16 13.02 30.33 -23.64
N ALA A 17 11.75 29.93 -23.72
CA ALA A 17 10.99 29.50 -22.56
C ALA A 17 11.76 28.35 -21.92
N PHE A 18 12.46 28.62 -20.81
CA PHE A 18 12.91 27.60 -19.89
C PHE A 18 11.64 26.90 -19.39
N THR A 19 11.28 25.80 -20.05
CA THR A 19 10.36 24.84 -19.48
C THR A 19 10.96 24.40 -18.17
N THR A 20 10.32 24.77 -17.06
CA THR A 20 10.61 24.24 -15.74
C THR A 20 10.48 22.72 -15.82
N ASP A 21 11.63 22.07 -15.98
CA ASP A 21 11.74 20.63 -15.93
C ASP A 21 11.20 20.25 -14.55
N LYS A 22 10.05 19.55 -14.53
CA LYS A 22 9.49 19.01 -13.28
C LYS A 22 10.50 18.00 -12.77
N SER A 23 11.43 18.49 -11.95
CA SER A 23 12.57 17.74 -11.46
C SER A 23 12.05 16.46 -10.84
N LYS A 24 12.52 15.32 -11.37
CA LYS A 24 12.19 14.01 -10.81
C LYS A 24 12.52 14.04 -9.32
N PRO A 25 11.66 13.49 -8.43
CA PRO A 25 12.00 13.36 -7.03
C PRO A 25 13.36 12.65 -6.92
N THR A 26 14.31 13.28 -6.22
CA THR A 26 15.56 12.61 -5.84
C THR A 26 15.24 11.47 -4.87
N ALA A 27 16.18 10.53 -4.69
CA ALA A 27 15.99 9.43 -3.74
C ALA A 27 15.66 9.95 -2.32
N GLU A 28 16.39 10.96 -1.84
CA GLU A 28 16.14 11.60 -0.54
C GLU A 28 14.74 12.23 -0.45
N ASN A 29 14.30 12.93 -1.51
CA ASN A 29 12.94 13.47 -1.57
C ASN A 29 11.88 12.36 -1.49
N MET A 30 12.13 11.19 -2.10
CA MET A 30 11.20 10.08 -2.07
C MET A 30 11.05 9.46 -0.69
N LYS A 31 12.15 9.25 0.05
CA LYS A 31 12.09 8.73 1.43
C LYS A 31 11.27 9.67 2.30
N GLN A 32 11.52 10.97 2.22
CA GLN A 32 10.79 11.96 2.99
C GLN A 32 9.29 11.98 2.64
N LEU A 33 8.92 11.83 1.37
CA LEU A 33 7.51 11.70 0.96
C LEU A 33 6.84 10.47 1.59
N LEU A 34 7.53 9.33 1.58
CA LEU A 34 7.03 8.09 2.17
C LEU A 34 6.92 8.16 3.70
N GLU A 35 7.84 8.83 4.39
CA GLU A 35 7.77 9.04 5.85
C GLU A 35 6.64 9.99 6.26
N ASN A 36 6.25 10.89 5.36
CA ASN A 36 5.21 11.88 5.59
C ASN A 36 3.90 11.53 4.87
N LEU A 37 3.67 10.24 4.58
CA LEU A 37 2.38 9.80 4.02
C LEU A 37 1.25 10.26 4.93
N ASN A 38 0.22 10.80 4.29
CA ASN A 38 -1.02 11.21 4.92
C ASN A 38 -2.21 10.90 4.03
N GLY A 39 -3.37 10.74 4.67
CA GLY A 39 -4.64 10.51 4.01
C GLY A 39 -4.93 9.03 3.79
N THR A 40 -5.92 8.76 2.96
CA THR A 40 -6.41 7.41 2.67
C THR A 40 -6.01 6.99 1.27
N TYR A 41 -5.50 5.78 1.12
CA TYR A 41 -5.14 5.15 -0.13
C TYR A 41 -5.95 3.86 -0.28
N LYS A 42 -6.62 3.63 -1.41
CA LYS A 42 -7.40 2.41 -1.60
C LYS A 42 -7.21 1.82 -2.98
N ASP A 43 -7.49 0.53 -3.11
CA ASP A 43 -7.66 -0.08 -4.42
C ASP A 43 -8.90 0.55 -5.11
N GLN A 44 -8.74 0.98 -6.36
CA GLN A 44 -9.83 1.59 -7.13
C GLN A 44 -10.94 0.60 -7.46
N LYS A 45 -10.55 -0.65 -7.69
CA LYS A 45 -11.42 -1.80 -7.95
C LYS A 45 -10.95 -3.00 -7.12
N ALA A 46 -11.78 -4.03 -7.07
CA ALA A 46 -11.37 -5.34 -6.60
C ALA A 46 -10.12 -5.84 -7.33
N VAL A 47 -9.21 -6.44 -6.58
CA VAL A 47 -8.01 -7.10 -7.12
C VAL A 47 -8.19 -8.61 -7.00
N ASP A 48 -7.87 -9.35 -8.05
CA ASP A 48 -7.88 -10.81 -8.02
C ASP A 48 -6.82 -11.31 -7.03
N TRP A 49 -7.27 -12.04 -6.01
CA TRP A 49 -6.43 -12.60 -4.95
C TRP A 49 -6.16 -14.10 -5.17
N GLY A 50 -6.55 -14.64 -6.33
CA GLY A 50 -6.43 -16.04 -6.70
C GLY A 50 -7.61 -16.87 -6.18
N GLN A 51 -7.72 -18.10 -6.72
CA GLN A 51 -8.69 -19.11 -6.28
C GLN A 51 -10.15 -18.63 -6.32
N GLY A 52 -10.48 -17.71 -7.25
CA GLY A 52 -11.81 -17.13 -7.36
C GLY A 52 -12.16 -16.13 -6.25
N THR A 53 -11.15 -15.60 -5.55
CA THR A 53 -11.33 -14.58 -4.51
C THR A 53 -10.83 -13.22 -4.97
N PHE A 54 -11.44 -12.18 -4.43
CA PHE A 54 -11.15 -10.80 -4.75
C PHE A 54 -10.90 -10.01 -3.47
N GLY A 55 -9.84 -9.22 -3.46
CA GLY A 55 -9.42 -8.38 -2.35
C GLY A 55 -9.67 -6.90 -2.60
N ARG A 56 -9.90 -6.13 -1.53
CA ARG A 56 -9.82 -4.66 -1.57
C ARG A 56 -9.10 -4.15 -0.32
N ARG A 57 -8.05 -3.36 -0.52
CA ARG A 57 -7.28 -2.73 0.56
C ARG A 57 -7.64 -1.26 0.69
N VAL A 58 -7.66 -0.80 1.93
CA VAL A 58 -7.75 0.61 2.32
C VAL A 58 -6.69 0.85 3.38
N PHE A 59 -5.73 1.72 3.07
CA PHE A 59 -4.71 2.18 4.01
C PHE A 59 -5.01 3.61 4.42
N THR A 60 -4.83 3.93 5.70
CA THR A 60 -4.84 5.33 6.17
C THR A 60 -3.53 5.64 6.85
N PHE A 61 -2.94 6.78 6.52
CA PHE A 61 -1.69 7.27 7.11
C PHE A 61 -1.92 8.62 7.82
N ASN A 62 -1.34 8.76 9.02
CA ASN A 62 -1.38 10.01 9.77
C ASN A 62 -0.23 10.08 10.77
N LYS A 63 0.72 11.01 10.58
CA LYS A 63 1.81 11.30 11.52
C LYS A 63 2.57 10.03 11.97
N GLY A 64 3.07 9.24 11.01
CA GLY A 64 3.80 7.99 11.29
C GLY A 64 2.93 6.82 11.77
N LYS A 65 1.60 7.00 11.84
CA LYS A 65 0.63 5.92 12.09
C LYS A 65 0.05 5.41 10.79
N TRP A 66 -0.31 4.14 10.80
CA TRP A 66 -0.98 3.50 9.68
C TRP A 66 -2.14 2.62 10.17
N THR A 67 -3.10 2.42 9.28
CA THR A 67 -4.09 1.35 9.38
C THR A 67 -4.20 0.65 8.03
N LEU A 68 -4.59 -0.62 8.06
CA LEU A 68 -5.08 -1.35 6.89
C LEU A 68 -6.45 -1.91 7.22
N SER A 69 -7.40 -1.76 6.30
CA SER A 69 -8.62 -2.55 6.21
C SER A 69 -8.59 -3.33 4.90
N PHE A 70 -8.60 -4.66 5.01
CA PHE A 70 -8.62 -5.58 3.87
C PHE A 70 -9.92 -6.36 3.88
N VAL A 71 -10.67 -6.28 2.78
CA VAL A 71 -11.87 -7.08 2.55
C VAL A 71 -11.53 -8.18 1.57
N LEU A 72 -11.89 -9.43 1.89
CA LEU A 72 -11.85 -10.54 0.95
C LEU A 72 -13.28 -10.96 0.57
N SER A 73 -13.53 -11.20 -0.71
CA SER A 73 -14.83 -11.51 -1.30
C SER A 73 -14.71 -12.64 -2.33
N LEU A 74 -15.83 -13.29 -2.66
CA LEU A 74 -15.93 -14.28 -3.75
C LEU A 74 -16.28 -13.66 -5.11
N ASP A 75 -16.53 -12.35 -5.15
CA ASP A 75 -16.87 -11.63 -6.38
C ASP A 75 -16.19 -10.25 -6.43
N PRO A 76 -15.93 -9.73 -7.65
CA PRO A 76 -15.28 -8.43 -7.84
C PRO A 76 -16.15 -7.23 -7.44
N ASP A 77 -17.46 -7.41 -7.27
CA ASP A 77 -18.36 -6.35 -6.78
C ASP A 77 -18.33 -6.21 -5.25
N MET A 78 -17.58 -7.08 -4.56
CA MET A 78 -17.46 -7.12 -3.09
C MET A 78 -18.79 -7.39 -2.36
N LYS A 79 -19.72 -8.12 -2.99
CA LYS A 79 -21.05 -8.41 -2.42
C LYS A 79 -21.02 -9.64 -1.50
N ASN A 80 -20.30 -10.70 -1.88
CA ASN A 80 -20.18 -11.96 -1.15
C ASN A 80 -18.88 -11.99 -0.34
N GLN A 81 -18.83 -11.11 0.66
CA GLN A 81 -17.66 -10.95 1.52
C GLN A 81 -17.47 -12.16 2.44
N ILE A 82 -16.21 -12.57 2.59
CA ILE A 82 -15.80 -13.69 3.46
C ILE A 82 -15.43 -13.14 4.83
N PHE A 83 -14.50 -12.18 4.87
CA PHE A 83 -14.06 -11.50 6.09
C PHE A 83 -13.56 -10.09 5.79
N ILE A 84 -13.42 -9.30 6.86
CA ILE A 84 -12.66 -8.06 6.89
C ILE A 84 -11.54 -8.22 7.92
N PHE A 85 -10.30 -8.00 7.51
CA PHE A 85 -9.16 -7.87 8.42
C PHE A 85 -8.81 -6.40 8.58
N ARG A 86 -8.60 -5.96 9.82
CA ARG A 86 -8.16 -4.61 10.11
C ARG A 86 -6.97 -4.64 11.07
N THR A 87 -5.95 -3.85 10.78
CA THR A 87 -4.77 -3.70 11.64
C THR A 87 -4.41 -2.22 11.76
N GLU A 88 -3.80 -1.85 12.87
CA GLU A 88 -3.37 -0.48 13.15
C GLU A 88 -2.05 -0.46 13.94
N GLY A 89 -1.25 0.57 13.70
CA GLY A 89 -0.07 0.83 14.51
C GLY A 89 0.81 1.95 13.96
N ASP A 90 2.12 1.80 14.12
CA ASP A 90 3.10 2.78 13.62
C ASP A 90 3.87 2.18 12.43
N TYR A 91 4.40 3.01 11.55
CA TYR A 91 5.25 2.54 10.45
C TYR A 91 6.53 3.37 10.34
N ARG A 92 7.57 2.77 9.76
CA ARG A 92 8.86 3.39 9.52
C ARG A 92 9.34 3.06 8.12
N VAL A 93 9.87 4.06 7.41
CA VAL A 93 10.59 3.88 6.15
C VAL A 93 12.07 3.74 6.48
N LEU A 94 12.69 2.68 5.98
CA LEU A 94 14.09 2.35 6.24
C LEU A 94 14.93 2.72 5.01
N ASP A 95 16.00 1.98 4.76
CA ASP A 95 16.88 2.17 3.61
C ASP A 95 16.22 1.73 2.28
N PRO A 96 16.73 2.18 1.12
CA PRO A 96 16.32 1.67 -0.17
C PRO A 96 16.38 0.14 -0.26
N SER A 97 15.45 -0.47 -0.99
CA SER A 97 15.46 -1.91 -1.23
C SER A 97 16.60 -2.28 -2.17
N ALA A 98 17.47 -3.19 -1.72
CA ALA A 98 18.51 -3.77 -2.57
C ALA A 98 17.94 -4.73 -3.64
N LYS A 99 16.69 -5.21 -3.46
CA LYS A 99 16.06 -6.22 -4.32
C LYS A 99 15.05 -5.64 -5.31
N VAL A 100 14.43 -4.50 -4.98
CA VAL A 100 13.33 -3.93 -5.76
C VAL A 100 13.65 -2.48 -6.12
N PRO A 101 13.90 -2.17 -7.40
CA PRO A 101 14.20 -0.81 -7.84
C PRO A 101 13.11 0.18 -7.46
N ASN A 102 13.52 1.39 -7.07
CA ASN A 102 12.65 2.51 -6.67
C ASN A 102 11.76 2.24 -5.45
N ALA A 103 11.98 1.15 -4.72
CA ALA A 103 11.28 0.85 -3.47
C ALA A 103 12.18 1.11 -2.25
N TYR A 104 11.55 1.41 -1.13
CA TYR A 104 12.14 1.46 0.18
C TYR A 104 11.71 0.25 1.00
N ASN A 105 12.62 -0.22 1.85
CA ASN A 105 12.26 -1.12 2.91
C ASN A 105 11.33 -0.39 3.89
N ALA A 106 10.26 -1.05 4.33
CA ALA A 106 9.36 -0.53 5.35
C ALA A 106 9.25 -1.52 6.51
N LEU A 107 8.91 -0.97 7.68
CA LEU A 107 8.53 -1.74 8.85
C LEU A 107 7.18 -1.23 9.34
N PHE A 108 6.18 -2.09 9.26
CA PHE A 108 4.83 -1.83 9.77
C PHE A 108 4.66 -2.54 11.10
N ILE A 109 4.56 -1.76 12.18
CA ILE A 109 4.43 -2.29 13.53
C ILE A 109 2.94 -2.36 13.86
N GLU A 110 2.43 -3.57 13.96
CA GLU A 110 1.04 -3.86 14.29
C GLU A 110 0.84 -3.82 15.80
N LYS A 111 -0.04 -2.92 16.26
CA LYS A 111 -0.43 -2.81 17.68
C LYS A 111 -1.73 -3.53 17.98
N LYS A 112 -2.65 -3.53 17.02
CA LYS A 112 -3.92 -4.24 17.14
C LYS A 112 -4.31 -4.90 15.83
N LYS A 113 -5.00 -6.03 15.94
CA LYS A 113 -5.50 -6.85 14.86
C LYS A 113 -6.95 -7.20 15.13
N PHE A 114 -7.79 -7.02 14.13
CA PHE A 114 -9.22 -7.26 14.20
C PHE A 114 -9.68 -8.06 12.99
N VAL A 115 -10.63 -8.95 13.22
CA VAL A 115 -11.30 -9.70 12.15
C VAL A 115 -12.80 -9.61 12.34
N THR A 116 -13.50 -9.35 11.24
CA THR A 116 -14.96 -9.48 11.14
C THR A 116 -15.28 -10.61 10.18
N LEU A 117 -15.94 -11.67 10.65
CA LEU A 117 -16.47 -12.71 9.76
C LEU A 117 -17.71 -12.17 9.04
N LYS A 118 -17.74 -12.22 7.71
CA LYS A 118 -18.85 -11.69 6.89
C LYS A 118 -19.73 -12.79 6.32
N THR A 119 -19.16 -13.95 6.01
CA THR A 119 -19.93 -15.09 5.50
C THR A 119 -20.70 -15.83 6.61
N ALA A 120 -21.89 -16.32 6.27
CA ALA A 120 -22.65 -17.29 7.07
C ALA A 120 -22.33 -18.75 6.69
N ASP A 121 -21.61 -18.97 5.58
CA ASP A 121 -21.22 -20.30 5.13
C ASP A 121 -20.10 -20.85 6.04
N THR A 122 -20.45 -21.85 6.84
CA THR A 122 -19.55 -22.47 7.82
C THR A 122 -18.45 -23.29 7.15
N LYS A 123 -18.68 -23.85 5.96
CA LYS A 123 -17.65 -24.58 5.20
C LYS A 123 -16.63 -23.61 4.63
N LEU A 124 -17.11 -22.46 4.14
CA LEU A 124 -16.22 -21.40 3.68
C LEU A 124 -15.39 -20.84 4.84
N ALA A 125 -16.02 -20.52 5.97
CA ALA A 125 -15.30 -20.10 7.17
C ALA A 125 -14.25 -21.13 7.61
N GLN A 126 -14.56 -22.43 7.51
CA GLN A 126 -13.63 -23.51 7.83
C GLN A 126 -12.46 -23.58 6.84
N ALA A 127 -12.72 -23.42 5.55
CA ALA A 127 -11.68 -23.42 4.52
C ALA A 127 -10.66 -22.29 4.72
N PHE A 128 -11.09 -21.15 5.26
CA PHE A 128 -10.23 -20.04 5.67
C PHE A 128 -9.70 -20.15 7.10
N GLY A 129 -9.91 -21.28 7.80
CA GLY A 129 -9.43 -21.49 9.18
C GLY A 129 -10.11 -20.61 10.23
N LEU A 130 -11.26 -19.98 9.93
CA LEU A 130 -11.93 -19.02 10.80
C LEU A 130 -12.92 -19.67 11.77
N SER A 131 -13.39 -20.90 11.50
CA SER A 131 -14.42 -21.56 12.32
C SER A 131 -13.97 -21.85 13.76
N ALA A 132 -12.67 -22.10 13.99
CA ALA A 132 -12.13 -22.33 15.32
C ALA A 132 -11.93 -21.04 16.15
N CYS A 133 -12.12 -19.87 15.52
CA CYS A 133 -11.78 -18.59 16.15
C CYS A 133 -12.92 -17.97 16.94
N GLY A 134 -14.10 -18.59 17.00
CA GLY A 134 -15.24 -18.10 17.78
C GLY A 134 -15.66 -16.69 17.36
N PHE A 135 -15.79 -16.45 16.04
CA PHE A 135 -16.35 -15.23 15.51
C PHE A 135 -17.88 -15.28 15.51
N ILE A 136 -18.51 -14.14 15.78
CA ILE A 136 -19.93 -13.94 15.52
C ILE A 136 -20.03 -13.18 14.19
N GLN A 137 -20.86 -13.66 13.26
CA GLN A 137 -21.00 -13.03 11.95
C GLN A 137 -21.35 -11.54 12.10
N ASN A 138 -20.69 -10.70 11.31
CA ASN A 138 -20.81 -9.24 11.29
C ASN A 138 -20.40 -8.52 12.59
N GLN A 139 -19.72 -9.19 13.52
CA GLN A 139 -19.11 -8.56 14.68
C GLN A 139 -17.59 -8.55 14.55
N GLU A 140 -16.99 -7.37 14.75
CA GLU A 140 -15.54 -7.24 14.79
C GLU A 140 -15.01 -7.83 16.11
N LYS A 141 -14.00 -8.69 16.00
CA LYS A 141 -13.31 -9.31 17.13
C LYS A 141 -11.85 -8.91 17.14
N ASP A 142 -11.38 -8.44 18.29
CA ASP A 142 -9.96 -8.22 18.55
C ASP A 142 -9.25 -9.58 18.69
N ILE A 143 -8.23 -9.81 17.86
CA ILE A 143 -7.39 -11.01 17.87
C ILE A 143 -5.93 -10.68 18.21
N SER A 144 -5.66 -9.48 18.72
CA SER A 144 -4.29 -8.99 18.98
C SER A 144 -3.53 -9.88 19.95
N GLN A 145 -4.21 -10.43 20.97
CA GLN A 145 -3.59 -11.27 21.99
C GLN A 145 -3.49 -12.73 21.59
N THR A 146 -4.47 -13.24 20.85
CA THR A 146 -4.62 -14.69 20.59
C THR A 146 -4.19 -15.10 19.20
N GLY A 147 -4.18 -14.18 18.24
CA GLY A 147 -4.19 -14.54 16.83
C GLY A 147 -5.46 -15.30 16.43
N CYS A 148 -5.52 -15.70 15.17
CA CYS A 148 -6.51 -16.60 14.58
C CYS A 148 -6.14 -16.87 13.10
N SER A 149 -6.34 -18.11 12.62
CA SER A 149 -6.13 -18.48 11.22
C SER A 149 -4.73 -18.08 10.72
N LEU A 150 -4.64 -17.29 9.65
CA LEU A 150 -3.39 -16.81 9.03
C LEU A 150 -2.77 -15.61 9.78
N TRP A 151 -3.41 -15.13 10.85
CA TRP A 151 -2.92 -14.00 11.64
C TRP A 151 -2.41 -14.48 12.99
N LYS A 152 -1.09 -14.39 13.14
CA LYS A 152 -0.41 -14.53 14.43
C LYS A 152 -0.82 -13.39 15.38
N SER A 153 -0.74 -13.65 16.68
CA SER A 153 -0.90 -12.61 17.70
C SER A 153 0.16 -11.51 17.53
N VAL A 154 -0.06 -10.35 18.14
CA VAL A 154 0.94 -9.27 18.21
C VAL A 154 2.20 -9.76 18.95
N THR A 155 2.06 -10.58 19.99
CA THR A 155 3.21 -11.10 20.73
C THR A 155 4.07 -12.07 19.92
N GLU A 156 3.47 -12.82 18.99
CA GLU A 156 4.18 -13.75 18.11
C GLU A 156 4.72 -13.05 16.85
N CYS A 157 3.99 -12.06 16.33
CA CYS A 157 4.36 -11.28 15.16
C CYS A 157 3.67 -9.92 15.19
N ASN A 158 4.38 -8.90 15.62
CA ASN A 158 3.95 -7.50 15.63
C ASN A 158 4.52 -6.69 14.46
N GLU A 159 5.25 -7.30 13.54
CA GLU A 159 6.00 -6.59 12.52
C GLU A 159 5.73 -7.18 11.15
N ASP A 160 5.34 -6.33 10.20
CA ASP A 160 5.32 -6.64 8.78
C ASP A 160 6.53 -5.93 8.13
N HIS A 161 7.55 -6.71 7.77
CA HIS A 161 8.70 -6.26 7.01
C HIS A 161 8.35 -6.17 5.53
N ASP A 162 7.89 -5.00 5.09
CA ASP A 162 7.34 -4.79 3.75
C ASP A 162 8.25 -3.89 2.88
N LEU A 163 7.73 -3.51 1.72
CA LEU A 163 8.24 -2.51 0.79
C LEU A 163 7.24 -1.36 0.65
N LEU A 164 7.75 -0.16 0.39
CA LEU A 164 6.97 0.99 -0.05
C LEU A 164 7.60 1.59 -1.31
N SER A 165 6.77 1.94 -2.29
CA SER A 165 7.18 2.70 -3.47
C SER A 165 6.07 3.67 -3.85
N LEU A 166 6.42 4.84 -4.39
CA LEU A 166 5.49 5.84 -4.87
C LEU A 166 5.87 6.21 -6.29
N ASP A 167 4.92 6.12 -7.23
CA ASP A 167 5.18 6.54 -8.62
C ASP A 167 4.96 8.05 -8.83
N LYS A 168 5.15 8.51 -10.06
CA LYS A 168 5.06 9.94 -10.41
C LYS A 168 3.62 10.46 -10.38
N GLU A 169 2.67 9.56 -10.50
CA GLU A 169 1.23 9.81 -10.46
C GLU A 169 0.71 9.81 -9.00
N GLY A 170 1.56 9.49 -8.03
CA GLY A 170 1.23 9.45 -6.61
C GLY A 170 0.54 8.15 -6.18
N LYS A 171 0.62 7.09 -6.98
CA LYS A 171 0.13 5.77 -6.59
C LYS A 171 1.13 5.09 -5.67
N LEU A 172 0.60 4.51 -4.59
CA LEU A 172 1.39 3.89 -3.53
C LEU A 172 1.39 2.37 -3.71
N TYR A 173 2.58 1.80 -3.74
CA TYR A 173 2.83 0.38 -3.92
C TYR A 173 3.37 -0.21 -2.62
N PHE A 174 2.90 -1.42 -2.32
CA PHE A 174 3.35 -2.27 -1.22
C PHE A 174 4.03 -3.52 -1.78
N GLY A 175 4.74 -4.28 -0.96
CA GLY A 175 5.28 -5.57 -1.37
C GLY A 175 4.17 -6.60 -1.65
N LEU A 176 4.44 -7.51 -2.59
CA LEU A 176 3.64 -8.71 -2.79
C LEU A 176 3.87 -9.66 -1.62
N ARG A 177 2.85 -9.88 -0.79
CA ARG A 177 2.95 -10.77 0.38
C ARG A 177 3.34 -12.19 -0.04
N PRO A 178 4.18 -12.89 0.74
CA PRO A 178 4.51 -14.28 0.47
C PRO A 178 3.28 -15.19 0.66
N PRO A 179 3.25 -16.39 0.02
CA PRO A 179 2.09 -17.28 0.09
C PRO A 179 1.69 -17.73 1.50
N ASP A 180 2.64 -17.82 2.43
CA ASP A 180 2.40 -18.19 3.83
C ASP A 180 1.99 -17.00 4.72
N ASN A 181 1.80 -15.82 4.12
CA ASN A 181 1.45 -14.56 4.78
C ASN A 181 2.49 -14.06 5.81
N ASN A 182 3.66 -14.71 5.91
CA ASN A 182 4.64 -14.46 6.94
C ASN A 182 5.63 -13.36 6.51
N MET A 183 5.50 -12.18 7.12
CA MET A 183 6.42 -11.06 6.93
C MET A 183 7.05 -10.63 8.26
N CYS A 184 7.08 -11.54 9.24
CA CYS A 184 7.45 -11.28 10.64
C CYS A 184 8.95 -11.06 10.88
N SER A 185 9.78 -11.19 9.85
CA SER A 185 11.22 -10.99 9.95
C SER A 185 11.79 -10.42 8.64
N ALA A 186 12.92 -9.72 8.74
CA ALA A 186 13.51 -9.00 7.61
C ALA A 186 13.88 -9.90 6.42
N ASP A 187 14.25 -11.16 6.66
CA ASP A 187 14.56 -12.14 5.62
C ASP A 187 13.34 -12.58 4.81
N LYS A 188 12.13 -12.38 5.35
CA LYS A 188 10.84 -12.67 4.71
C LYS A 188 10.25 -11.49 3.94
N ARG A 189 10.98 -10.36 3.86
CA ARG A 189 10.54 -9.18 3.14
C ARG A 189 10.24 -9.53 1.66
N PRO A 190 9.10 -9.04 1.11
CA PRO A 190 8.76 -9.19 -0.29
C PRO A 190 9.89 -8.79 -1.24
N THR A 191 9.94 -9.46 -2.39
CA THR A 191 10.94 -9.18 -3.45
C THR A 191 10.29 -8.63 -4.72
N GLN A 192 9.00 -8.30 -4.67
CA GLN A 192 8.22 -7.73 -5.77
C GLN A 192 7.21 -6.75 -5.20
N LEU A 193 6.78 -5.77 -5.99
CA LEU A 193 5.66 -4.89 -5.66
C LEU A 193 4.35 -5.52 -6.10
N TYR A 194 3.30 -5.24 -5.34
CA TYR A 194 1.93 -5.58 -5.72
C TYR A 194 1.26 -4.43 -6.50
N SER A 195 0.02 -4.64 -6.95
CA SER A 195 -0.76 -3.56 -7.58
C SER A 195 -0.85 -2.35 -6.65
N PRO A 196 -0.89 -1.11 -7.19
CA PRO A 196 -0.92 0.07 -6.36
C PRO A 196 -2.29 0.32 -5.75
N VAL A 197 -2.29 1.07 -4.66
CA VAL A 197 -3.45 1.82 -4.14
C VAL A 197 -3.30 3.30 -4.50
N GLU A 198 -4.44 3.99 -4.56
CA GLU A 198 -4.47 5.40 -4.98
C GLU A 198 -5.07 6.28 -3.88
N LYS A 199 -4.49 7.48 -3.72
CA LYS A 199 -4.97 8.47 -2.77
C LYS A 199 -6.41 8.90 -3.09
N GLN A 200 -7.20 9.11 -2.06
CA GLN A 200 -8.61 9.52 -2.13
C GLN A 200 -8.81 11.01 -1.90
#